data_AF-A0A081C396-F1
#
_entry.id   AF-A0A081C396-F1
#
_cell.length_a   1.000
_cell.length_b   1.000
_cell.length_c   1.000
_cell.angle_alpha   90.00
_cell.angle_beta   90.00
_cell.angle_gamma   90.00
#
_symmetry.space_group_name_H-M   'P 1'
#
loop_
_entity.id
_entity.type
_entity.pdbx_description
1 polymer ?
#
loop_
_entity_poly.entity_id
_entity_poly.type
_entity_poly.pdbx_seq_one_letter_code
_entity_poly.pdbx_strand_id
1 'polypeptide(L)'
;MIEPDSKTKWVDRGWYVITEFERTASINFQRAVELAKTSPRFTPLMDERNVLIYRNLYRAQDLLQFQQMVKLIKNWKGAKLYLKGERIEFEMLDSGIQCYIHTVLEPQFQERSSEGCRQFDPKVFPFSGCLGCRRSHVGMTWNASTLPDQLAWFAFGKVDQNGVYLVHKDELEGAALGDLFEYRSCPLFNVESLREFVQQLPGRIDPRKDREWQYNPKYRHTASRSQFQILANREPEILPVSEEAYHAYLKRKFMSV
;
A
#
# COMPACT_ATOMS: atom_id res chain seq x y z
N MET A 1 -41.45 -19.46 -8.85
CA MET A 1 -40.63 -18.54 -8.05
C MET A 1 -39.38 -19.29 -7.67
N ILE A 2 -38.25 -18.94 -8.28
CA ILE A 2 -36.95 -19.55 -7.96
C ILE A 2 -36.32 -18.62 -6.94
N GLU A 3 -36.14 -19.10 -5.71
CA GLU A 3 -35.40 -18.37 -4.67
C GLU A 3 -33.95 -18.16 -5.13
N PRO A 4 -33.37 -16.96 -4.98
CA PRO A 4 -31.96 -16.76 -5.27
C PRO A 4 -31.13 -17.49 -4.21
N ASP A 5 -30.35 -18.48 -4.65
CA ASP A 5 -29.38 -19.22 -3.84
C ASP A 5 -28.35 -18.24 -3.25
N SER A 6 -28.60 -17.86 -2.00
CA SER A 6 -27.94 -16.76 -1.30
C SER A 6 -26.67 -17.19 -0.56
N LYS A 7 -25.85 -18.07 -1.13
CA LYS A 7 -24.55 -18.43 -0.55
C LYS A 7 -23.44 -18.64 -1.57
N THR A 8 -23.28 -17.69 -2.50
CA THR A 8 -21.96 -17.52 -3.14
C THR A 8 -21.01 -16.98 -2.07
N LYS A 9 -20.35 -17.89 -1.35
CA LYS A 9 -19.32 -17.55 -0.37
C LYS A 9 -18.27 -16.71 -1.08
N TRP A 10 -18.03 -15.49 -0.62
CA TRP A 10 -17.03 -14.60 -1.20
C TRP A 10 -15.67 -15.34 -1.15
N VAL A 11 -15.08 -15.54 -2.33
CA VAL A 11 -13.75 -16.14 -2.45
C VAL A 11 -12.80 -15.00 -2.73
N ASP A 12 -11.82 -14.79 -1.84
CA ASP A 12 -10.71 -13.90 -2.13
C ASP A 12 -9.95 -14.48 -3.33
N ARG A 13 -9.97 -13.74 -4.44
CA ARG A 13 -9.26 -14.14 -5.66
C ARG A 13 -7.89 -13.49 -5.74
N GLY A 14 -7.45 -12.75 -4.73
CA GLY A 14 -6.28 -11.90 -4.75
C GLY A 14 -6.46 -10.71 -5.69
N TRP A 15 -5.34 -10.09 -6.09
CA TRP A 15 -5.36 -8.94 -6.98
C TRP A 15 -5.66 -9.33 -8.44
N TYR A 16 -6.59 -8.60 -9.07
CA TYR A 16 -6.86 -8.70 -10.51
C TYR A 16 -7.54 -7.42 -11.03
N VAL A 17 -7.39 -7.19 -12.34
CA VAL A 17 -8.13 -6.15 -13.07
C VAL A 17 -8.76 -6.77 -14.32
N ILE A 18 -9.95 -6.30 -14.68
CA ILE A 18 -10.71 -6.81 -15.82
C ILE A 18 -11.04 -5.64 -16.74
N THR A 19 -10.81 -5.84 -18.03
CA THR A 19 -11.38 -4.97 -19.07
C THR A 19 -12.49 -5.71 -19.80
N GLU A 20 -13.57 -4.99 -20.08
CA GLU A 20 -14.62 -5.44 -20.98
C GLU A 20 -14.81 -4.38 -22.06
N PHE A 21 -15.02 -4.80 -23.31
CA PHE A 21 -15.45 -3.90 -24.37
C PHE A 21 -16.33 -4.65 -25.38
N GLU A 22 -17.12 -3.89 -26.12
CA GLU A 22 -18.00 -4.39 -27.17
C GLU A 22 -17.53 -3.90 -28.55
N ARG A 23 -18.21 -4.35 -29.61
CA ARG A 23 -17.94 -3.87 -30.96
C ARG A 23 -18.13 -2.36 -31.05
N THR A 24 -17.18 -1.68 -31.69
CA THR A 24 -17.21 -0.23 -31.92
C THR A 24 -16.73 0.12 -33.33
N ALA A 25 -17.02 1.34 -33.80
CA ALA A 25 -16.56 1.88 -35.07
C ALA A 25 -15.09 2.37 -35.03
N SER A 26 -14.41 2.27 -33.88
CA SER A 26 -13.01 2.66 -33.72
C SER A 26 -12.09 1.90 -34.67
N ILE A 27 -11.14 2.60 -35.31
CA ILE A 27 -10.08 2.00 -36.13
C ILE A 27 -9.20 1.01 -35.33
N ASN A 28 -9.14 1.18 -34.00
CA ASN A 28 -8.36 0.32 -33.11
C ASN A 28 -9.12 -0.94 -32.68
N PHE A 29 -10.37 -1.13 -33.12
CA PHE A 29 -11.21 -2.26 -32.71
C PHE A 29 -10.54 -3.61 -32.98
N GLN A 30 -10.14 -3.83 -34.23
CA GLN A 30 -9.54 -5.10 -34.64
C GLN A 30 -8.25 -5.40 -33.85
N ARG A 31 -7.41 -4.38 -33.66
CA ARG A 31 -6.19 -4.48 -32.86
C ARG A 31 -6.48 -4.83 -31.39
N ALA A 32 -7.52 -4.25 -30.79
CA ALA A 32 -7.91 -4.58 -29.42
C ALA A 32 -8.42 -6.01 -29.31
N VAL A 33 -9.20 -6.50 -30.29
CA VAL A 33 -9.67 -7.90 -30.33
C VAL A 33 -8.51 -8.88 -30.47
N GLU A 34 -7.55 -8.58 -31.34
CA GLU A 34 -6.34 -9.40 -31.50
C GLU A 34 -5.54 -9.44 -30.21
N LEU A 35 -5.27 -8.28 -29.60
CA LEU A 35 -4.59 -8.20 -28.31
C LEU A 35 -5.35 -8.98 -27.22
N ALA A 36 -6.68 -8.83 -27.15
CA ALA A 36 -7.53 -9.54 -26.20
C ALA A 36 -7.33 -11.06 -26.30
N LYS A 37 -7.36 -11.61 -27.52
CA LYS A 37 -7.23 -13.04 -27.79
C LYS A 37 -5.85 -13.63 -27.46
N THR A 38 -4.81 -12.79 -27.36
CA THR A 38 -3.47 -13.27 -26.94
C THR A 38 -3.40 -13.59 -25.44
N SER A 39 -4.36 -13.13 -24.63
CA SER A 39 -4.39 -13.41 -23.20
C SER A 39 -4.96 -14.80 -22.90
N PRO A 40 -4.31 -15.63 -22.06
CA PRO A 40 -4.84 -16.95 -21.67
C PRO A 40 -6.12 -16.88 -20.84
N ARG A 41 -6.50 -15.68 -20.37
CA ARG A 41 -7.72 -15.42 -19.59
C ARG A 41 -8.68 -14.50 -20.33
N PHE A 42 -8.67 -14.57 -21.65
CA PHE A 42 -9.71 -14.03 -22.50
C PHE A 42 -10.98 -14.87 -22.37
N THR A 43 -12.13 -14.22 -22.24
CA THR A 43 -13.43 -14.88 -22.18
C THR A 43 -14.42 -14.07 -23.02
N PRO A 44 -14.91 -14.61 -24.15
CA PRO A 44 -16.04 -14.01 -24.84
C PRO A 44 -17.30 -14.26 -24.01
N LEU A 45 -18.07 -13.20 -23.76
CA LEU A 45 -19.35 -13.26 -23.07
C LEU A 45 -20.44 -12.72 -23.98
N MET A 46 -21.68 -13.15 -23.78
CA MET A 46 -22.84 -12.58 -24.45
C MET A 46 -23.72 -11.95 -23.39
N ASP A 47 -24.07 -10.68 -23.55
CA ASP A 47 -25.00 -10.00 -22.65
C ASP A 47 -26.46 -10.37 -22.95
N GLU A 48 -27.39 -9.89 -22.13
CA GLU A 48 -28.84 -10.16 -22.27
C GLU A 48 -29.43 -9.64 -23.61
N ARG A 49 -28.72 -8.76 -24.31
CA ARG A 49 -29.11 -8.18 -25.60
C ARG A 49 -28.44 -8.90 -26.77
N ASN A 50 -27.82 -10.06 -26.53
CA ASN A 50 -27.03 -10.82 -27.50
C ASN A 50 -25.82 -10.03 -28.04
N VAL A 51 -25.28 -9.06 -27.27
CA VAL A 51 -24.07 -8.34 -27.62
C VAL A 51 -22.85 -9.13 -27.14
N LEU A 52 -21.91 -9.37 -28.05
CA LEU A 52 -20.63 -9.99 -27.73
C LEU A 52 -19.73 -9.02 -26.96
N ILE A 53 -19.37 -9.41 -25.74
CA ILE A 53 -18.45 -8.72 -24.85
C ILE A 53 -17.10 -9.44 -24.86
N TYR A 54 -16.05 -8.68 -25.16
CA TYR A 54 -14.66 -9.13 -25.10
C TYR A 54 -14.14 -8.85 -23.69
N ARG A 55 -14.02 -9.89 -22.85
CA ARG A 55 -13.53 -9.77 -21.48
C ARG A 55 -12.11 -10.31 -21.36
N ASN A 56 -11.25 -9.57 -20.69
CA ASN A 56 -9.90 -9.99 -20.33
C ASN A 56 -9.67 -9.82 -18.84
N LEU A 57 -9.18 -10.86 -18.18
CA LEU A 57 -8.71 -10.80 -16.80
C LEU A 57 -7.18 -10.75 -16.75
N TYR A 58 -6.66 -9.73 -16.10
CA TYR A 58 -5.23 -9.53 -15.89
C TYR A 58 -4.87 -9.73 -14.42
N ARG A 59 -3.79 -10.47 -14.17
CA ARG A 59 -3.12 -10.54 -12.88
C ARG A 59 -1.96 -9.55 -12.85
N ALA A 60 -1.31 -9.42 -11.69
CA ALA A 60 -0.21 -8.47 -11.50
C ALA A 60 0.88 -8.61 -12.58
N GLN A 61 1.25 -9.84 -12.91
CA GLN A 61 2.25 -10.14 -13.95
C GLN A 61 1.81 -9.76 -15.38
N ASP A 62 0.51 -9.61 -15.63
CA ASP A 62 -0.05 -9.32 -16.95
C ASP A 62 -0.24 -7.80 -17.17
N LEU A 63 0.20 -6.97 -16.21
CA LEU A 63 -0.09 -5.53 -16.21
C LEU A 63 0.53 -4.75 -17.39
N LEU A 64 1.61 -5.25 -18.01
CA LEU A 64 2.14 -4.67 -19.25
C LEU A 64 1.16 -4.83 -20.42
N GLN A 65 0.53 -6.00 -20.55
CA GLN A 65 -0.50 -6.26 -21.55
C GLN A 65 -1.77 -5.45 -21.24
N PHE A 66 -2.14 -5.35 -19.97
CA PHE A 66 -3.24 -4.49 -19.52
C PHE A 66 -3.01 -3.03 -19.93
N GLN A 67 -1.81 -2.48 -19.71
CA GLN A 67 -1.48 -1.10 -20.09
C GLN A 67 -1.64 -0.87 -21.60
N GLN A 68 -1.27 -1.84 -22.43
CA GLN A 68 -1.49 -1.80 -23.88
C GLN A 68 -2.99 -1.82 -24.22
N MET A 69 -3.77 -2.66 -23.56
CA MET A 69 -5.22 -2.74 -23.76
C MET A 69 -5.90 -1.42 -23.41
N VAL A 70 -5.61 -0.85 -22.23
CA VAL A 70 -6.16 0.44 -21.77
C VAL A 70 -5.87 1.55 -22.79
N LYS A 71 -4.66 1.62 -23.35
CA LYS A 71 -4.31 2.60 -24.38
C LYS A 71 -5.23 2.53 -25.61
N LEU A 72 -5.74 1.35 -25.96
CA LEU A 72 -6.64 1.16 -27.10
C LEU A 72 -8.09 1.51 -26.77
N ILE A 73 -8.56 1.14 -25.58
CA ILE A 73 -10.01 1.10 -25.27
C ILE A 73 -10.51 2.19 -24.32
N LYS A 74 -9.63 2.91 -23.59
CA LYS A 74 -10.03 3.79 -22.49
C LYS A 74 -11.06 4.87 -22.86
N ASN A 75 -11.08 5.30 -24.11
CA ASN A 75 -12.00 6.36 -24.58
C ASN A 75 -13.28 5.79 -25.23
N TRP A 76 -13.52 4.48 -25.18
CA TRP A 76 -14.68 3.86 -25.82
C TRP A 76 -15.87 3.86 -24.84
N LYS A 77 -17.01 4.38 -25.29
CA LYS A 77 -18.23 4.47 -24.47
C LYS A 77 -18.70 3.12 -23.89
N GLY A 78 -18.45 2.01 -24.60
CA GLY A 78 -18.81 0.65 -24.18
C GLY A 78 -17.72 -0.09 -23.41
N ALA A 79 -16.55 0.52 -23.20
CA ALA A 79 -15.48 -0.10 -22.43
C ALA A 79 -15.75 0.04 -20.93
N LYS A 80 -15.44 -1.02 -20.17
CA LYS A 80 -15.59 -1.08 -18.71
C LYS A 80 -14.31 -1.61 -18.11
N LEU A 81 -14.03 -1.14 -16.89
CA LEU A 81 -12.89 -1.52 -16.10
C LEU A 81 -13.35 -1.94 -14.71
N TYR A 82 -12.83 -3.06 -14.22
CA TYR A 82 -13.11 -3.55 -12.88
C TYR A 82 -11.80 -3.89 -12.17
N LEU A 83 -11.60 -3.37 -10.96
CA LEU A 83 -10.46 -3.65 -10.11
C LEU A 83 -10.94 -4.43 -8.88
N LYS A 84 -10.40 -5.64 -8.65
CA LYS A 84 -10.81 -6.52 -7.54
C LYS A 84 -12.34 -6.76 -7.46
N GLY A 85 -13.04 -6.67 -8.60
CA GLY A 85 -14.49 -6.87 -8.70
C GLY A 85 -15.32 -5.59 -8.61
N GLU A 86 -14.71 -4.46 -8.26
CA GLU A 86 -15.37 -3.15 -8.23
C GLU A 86 -15.21 -2.45 -9.57
N ARG A 87 -16.30 -1.90 -10.10
CA ARG A 87 -16.25 -1.09 -11.32
C ARG A 87 -15.59 0.25 -11.00
N ILE A 88 -14.61 0.62 -11.81
CA ILE A 88 -13.93 1.92 -11.72
C ILE A 88 -13.88 2.59 -13.09
N GLU A 89 -13.73 3.92 -13.10
CA GLU A 89 -13.49 4.68 -14.33
C GLU A 89 -12.02 4.56 -14.76
N PHE A 90 -11.74 4.68 -16.06
CA PHE A 90 -10.36 4.58 -16.56
C PHE A 90 -9.47 5.72 -16.06
N GLU A 91 -10.05 6.89 -15.79
CA GLU A 91 -9.39 8.05 -15.20
C GLU A 91 -8.95 7.79 -13.75
N MET A 92 -9.63 6.86 -13.07
CA MET A 92 -9.32 6.44 -11.70
C MET A 92 -8.23 5.37 -11.65
N LEU A 93 -7.61 5.02 -12.78
CA LEU A 93 -6.39 4.20 -12.79
C LEU A 93 -5.28 4.97 -12.09
N ASP A 94 -5.18 4.73 -10.80
CA ASP A 94 -4.33 5.49 -9.90
C ASP A 94 -2.83 5.16 -10.10
N SER A 95 -2.01 5.96 -9.43
CA SER A 95 -0.55 5.87 -9.46
C SER A 95 -0.02 4.50 -9.02
N GLY A 96 -0.81 3.68 -8.32
CA GLY A 96 -0.48 2.34 -7.87
C GLY A 96 -0.11 1.36 -8.98
N ILE A 97 -0.99 1.17 -9.97
CA ILE A 97 -0.73 0.27 -11.11
C ILE A 97 0.50 0.73 -11.90
N GLN A 98 0.62 2.02 -12.17
CA GLN A 98 1.78 2.55 -12.92
C GLN A 98 3.07 2.42 -12.13
N CYS A 99 3.04 2.69 -10.82
CA CYS A 99 4.18 2.51 -9.94
C CYS A 99 4.64 1.04 -9.96
N TYR A 100 3.71 0.08 -9.91
CA TYR A 100 4.04 -1.34 -9.97
C TYR A 100 4.65 -1.73 -11.32
N ILE A 101 4.06 -1.30 -12.44
CA ILE A 101 4.60 -1.56 -13.79
C ILE A 101 6.05 -1.07 -13.88
N HIS A 102 6.29 0.21 -13.58
CA HIS A 102 7.61 0.79 -13.72
C HIS A 102 8.62 0.23 -12.71
N THR A 103 8.20 -0.07 -11.48
CA THR A 103 9.16 -0.43 -10.42
C THR A 103 9.41 -1.94 -10.33
N VAL A 104 8.44 -2.77 -10.72
CA VAL A 104 8.49 -4.23 -10.53
C VAL A 104 8.59 -4.97 -11.86
N LEU A 105 7.83 -4.57 -12.89
CA LEU A 105 7.75 -5.33 -14.14
C LEU A 105 8.77 -4.91 -15.19
N GLU A 106 9.18 -3.64 -15.20
CA GLU A 106 10.10 -3.13 -16.21
C GLU A 106 11.56 -3.45 -15.88
N PRO A 107 12.27 -4.24 -16.72
CA PRO A 107 13.63 -4.71 -16.43
C PRO A 107 14.65 -3.59 -16.18
N GLN A 108 14.51 -2.48 -16.90
CA GLN A 108 15.37 -1.29 -16.76
C GLN A 108 15.37 -0.68 -15.36
N PHE A 109 14.34 -0.97 -14.56
CA PHE A 109 14.21 -0.48 -13.20
C PHE A 109 14.43 -1.59 -12.16
N GLN A 110 14.46 -2.87 -12.57
CA GLN A 110 14.62 -4.01 -11.67
C GLN A 110 15.98 -4.03 -10.95
N GLU A 111 17.06 -3.62 -11.62
CA GLU A 111 18.40 -3.57 -11.00
C GLU A 111 18.53 -2.42 -9.98
N ARG A 112 17.75 -1.34 -10.13
CA ARG A 112 17.57 -0.30 -9.10
C ARG A 112 16.45 -0.66 -8.10
N SER A 113 15.69 -1.72 -8.36
CA SER A 113 14.52 -2.13 -7.57
C SER A 113 14.83 -3.16 -6.49
N SER A 114 16.09 -3.52 -6.25
CA SER A 114 16.46 -4.17 -4.98
C SER A 114 16.10 -3.29 -3.76
N GLU A 115 15.81 -2.01 -3.98
CA GLU A 115 15.15 -1.08 -3.04
C GLU A 115 13.66 -0.77 -3.36
N GLY A 116 13.14 -1.28 -4.48
CA GLY A 116 12.02 -0.73 -5.26
C GLY A 116 10.64 -0.82 -4.64
N CYS A 117 10.40 -1.77 -3.75
CA CYS A 117 9.18 -1.84 -2.96
C CYS A 117 9.53 -2.32 -1.55
N ARG A 118 10.45 -1.63 -0.85
CA ARG A 118 10.85 -1.93 0.53
C ARG A 118 9.71 -1.68 1.53
N GLN A 119 8.65 -2.47 1.45
CA GLN A 119 7.71 -2.63 2.55
C GLN A 119 8.45 -3.34 3.68
N PHE A 120 8.29 -2.84 4.90
CA PHE A 120 8.77 -3.53 6.08
C PHE A 120 8.04 -4.86 6.21
N ASP A 121 8.80 -5.95 6.23
CA ASP A 121 8.32 -7.29 6.57
C ASP A 121 9.21 -7.84 7.67
N PRO A 122 8.70 -8.05 8.90
CA PRO A 122 9.51 -8.52 10.01
C PRO A 122 10.08 -9.93 9.80
N LYS A 123 9.58 -10.70 8.83
CA LYS A 123 10.05 -12.06 8.51
C LYS A 123 11.12 -12.06 7.42
N VAL A 124 11.05 -11.14 6.45
CA VAL A 124 11.92 -11.13 5.27
C VAL A 124 13.02 -10.06 5.39
N PHE A 125 12.66 -8.87 5.83
CA PHE A 125 13.57 -7.74 6.03
C PHE A 125 13.38 -7.19 7.44
N PRO A 126 13.80 -7.95 8.47
CA PRO A 126 13.64 -7.49 9.83
C PRO A 126 14.45 -6.20 9.97
N PHE A 127 13.78 -5.16 10.45
CA PHE A 127 14.38 -3.89 10.87
C PHE A 127 14.72 -2.84 9.79
N SER A 128 14.24 -2.99 8.56
CA SER A 128 14.32 -1.90 7.57
C SER A 128 13.11 -1.88 6.64
N GLY A 129 12.81 -0.70 6.10
CA GLY A 129 11.73 -0.51 5.15
C GLY A 129 10.69 0.51 5.61
N CYS A 130 9.64 0.60 4.82
CA CYS A 130 8.57 1.57 5.00
C CYS A 130 7.30 0.86 5.47
N LEU A 131 6.52 1.57 6.26
CA LEU A 131 5.24 1.07 6.72
C LEU A 131 4.27 1.05 5.52
N GLY A 132 3.89 -0.16 5.08
CA GLY A 132 2.98 -0.39 3.94
C GLY A 132 3.65 -0.34 2.56
N CYS A 133 4.30 0.76 2.19
CA CYS A 133 4.95 0.92 0.88
C CYS A 133 6.03 2.01 0.95
N ARG A 134 7.00 2.01 0.02
CA ARG A 134 8.05 3.04 -0.05
C ARG A 134 7.56 4.47 -0.30
N ARG A 135 6.29 4.61 -0.73
CA ARG A 135 5.62 5.90 -0.90
C ARG A 135 5.05 6.43 0.42
N SER A 136 5.11 5.64 1.49
CA SER A 136 4.75 6.06 2.83
C SER A 136 5.82 6.96 3.40
N HIS A 137 5.40 8.07 3.97
CA HIS A 137 6.25 8.96 4.77
C HIS A 137 6.54 8.39 6.18
N VAL A 138 6.17 7.13 6.45
CA VAL A 138 6.45 6.45 7.71
C VAL A 138 7.44 5.30 7.49
N GLY A 139 8.59 5.41 8.14
CA GLY A 139 9.68 4.45 8.11
C GLY A 139 9.72 3.57 9.36
N MET A 140 10.09 2.31 9.16
CA MET A 140 10.47 1.39 10.24
C MET A 140 11.98 1.47 10.49
N THR A 141 12.47 2.69 10.73
CA THR A 141 13.90 3.04 10.91
C THR A 141 14.20 3.36 12.38
N TRP A 142 15.46 3.16 12.80
CA TRP A 142 15.93 3.46 14.16
C TRP A 142 16.22 4.95 14.39
N ASN A 143 16.58 5.69 13.34
CA ASN A 143 16.84 7.13 13.42
C ASN A 143 15.70 7.91 12.77
N ALA A 144 15.44 9.11 13.29
CA ALA A 144 14.42 10.01 12.75
C ALA A 144 14.85 10.69 11.43
N SER A 145 15.94 10.26 10.78
CA SER A 145 16.55 10.98 9.66
C SER A 145 17.43 10.08 8.79
N THR A 146 16.82 9.47 7.78
CA THR A 146 17.54 9.05 6.57
C THR A 146 16.95 9.65 5.30
N LEU A 147 15.71 10.14 5.34
CA LEU A 147 15.07 10.89 4.26
C LEU A 147 14.37 12.13 4.83
N PRO A 148 14.48 13.31 4.19
CA PRO A 148 13.91 14.58 4.70
C PRO A 148 12.41 14.51 5.02
N ASP A 149 11.70 13.64 4.32
CA ASP A 149 10.25 13.52 4.40
C ASP A 149 9.76 12.22 5.06
N GLN A 150 10.65 11.41 5.65
CA GLN A 150 10.26 10.14 6.26
C GLN A 150 10.45 10.14 7.77
N LEU A 151 9.38 9.83 8.49
CA LEU A 151 9.33 9.83 9.95
C LEU A 151 9.38 8.41 10.47
N ALA A 152 10.13 8.21 11.55
CA ALA A 152 10.06 6.96 12.27
C ALA A 152 8.66 6.79 12.90
N TRP A 153 8.15 5.55 12.94
CA TRP A 153 6.83 5.27 13.52
C TRP A 153 6.69 5.71 14.99
N PHE A 154 7.80 5.77 15.74
CA PHE A 154 7.83 6.25 17.13
C PHE A 154 7.87 7.79 17.24
N ALA A 155 7.69 8.53 16.14
CA ALA A 155 7.42 9.97 16.17
C ALA A 155 5.94 10.29 16.43
N PHE A 156 5.07 9.28 16.38
CA PHE A 156 3.63 9.44 16.52
C PHE A 156 3.17 9.08 17.94
N GLY A 157 3.38 10.00 18.88
CA GLY A 157 3.05 9.76 20.28
C GLY A 157 3.65 10.80 21.22
N LYS A 158 3.40 10.62 22.52
CA LYS A 158 3.82 11.55 23.58
C LYS A 158 4.13 10.84 24.89
N VAL A 159 5.01 11.40 25.69
CA VAL A 159 5.24 10.99 27.08
C VAL A 159 4.09 11.47 27.96
N ASP A 160 3.49 10.56 28.72
CA ASP A 160 2.47 10.87 29.71
C ASP A 160 3.06 11.46 31.01
N GLN A 161 2.21 11.86 31.94
CA GLN A 161 2.63 12.40 33.24
C GLN A 161 3.47 11.43 34.09
N ASN A 162 3.45 10.13 33.78
CA ASN A 162 4.20 9.11 34.50
C ASN A 162 5.56 8.81 33.84
N GLY A 163 5.92 9.47 32.74
CA GLY A 163 7.12 9.17 31.96
C GLY A 163 6.94 7.98 31.02
N VAL A 164 5.71 7.55 30.72
CA VAL A 164 5.46 6.47 29.77
C VAL A 164 5.11 7.07 28.42
N TYR A 165 5.82 6.67 27.37
CA TYR A 165 5.52 7.08 26.01
C TYR A 165 4.31 6.30 25.48
N LEU A 166 3.29 7.03 25.02
CA LEU A 166 2.06 6.49 24.44
C LEU A 166 2.10 6.71 22.93
N VAL A 167 1.99 5.62 22.18
CA VAL A 167 2.00 5.63 20.71
C VAL A 167 0.58 5.90 20.23
N HIS A 168 0.41 6.99 19.48
CA HIS A 168 -0.88 7.37 18.88
C HIS A 168 -1.07 6.62 17.56
N LYS A 169 -1.56 5.38 17.65
CA LYS A 169 -1.73 4.49 16.49
C LYS A 169 -2.63 5.06 15.39
N ASP A 170 -3.68 5.79 15.76
CA ASP A 170 -4.60 6.39 14.78
C ASP A 170 -3.92 7.49 13.95
N GLU A 171 -3.07 8.32 14.58
CA GLU A 171 -2.28 9.34 13.87
C GLU A 171 -1.23 8.69 12.96
N LEU A 172 -0.58 7.63 13.43
CA LEU A 172 0.37 6.84 12.67
C LEU A 172 -0.29 6.18 11.44
N GLU A 173 -1.44 5.55 11.62
CA GLU A 173 -2.23 4.94 10.54
C GLU A 173 -2.67 6.01 9.54
N GLY A 174 -3.21 7.13 10.02
CA GLY A 174 -3.65 8.24 9.17
C GLY A 174 -2.50 8.81 8.33
N ALA A 175 -1.31 8.99 8.92
CA ALA A 175 -0.13 9.43 8.20
C ALA A 175 0.33 8.40 7.16
N ALA A 176 0.36 7.11 7.52
CA ALA A 176 0.78 6.06 6.58
C ALA A 176 -0.21 5.87 5.43
N LEU A 177 -1.52 5.94 5.69
CA LEU A 177 -2.57 5.71 4.67
C LEU A 177 -2.86 6.94 3.81
N GLY A 178 -2.72 8.14 4.36
CA GLY A 178 -3.02 9.39 3.65
C GLY A 178 -2.26 9.48 2.32
N ASP A 179 -0.97 9.20 2.35
CA ASP A 179 -0.10 9.26 1.17
C ASP A 179 -0.24 8.03 0.26
N LEU A 180 -0.69 6.91 0.82
CA LEU A 180 -0.84 5.65 0.09
C LEU A 180 -2.19 5.49 -0.61
N PHE A 181 -3.15 6.39 -0.37
CA PHE A 181 -4.47 6.32 -0.99
C PHE A 181 -4.42 6.36 -2.52
N GLU A 182 -3.50 7.14 -3.09
CA GLU A 182 -3.26 7.20 -4.55
C GLU A 182 -2.58 5.96 -5.12
N TYR A 183 -2.11 5.05 -4.26
CA TYR A 183 -1.44 3.81 -4.63
C TYR A 183 -2.28 2.57 -4.30
N ARG A 184 -3.56 2.74 -3.92
CA ARG A 184 -4.46 1.65 -3.51
C ARG A 184 -4.70 0.58 -4.58
N SER A 185 -4.50 0.89 -5.85
CA SER A 185 -4.58 -0.11 -6.93
C SER A 185 -3.31 -0.95 -7.10
N CYS A 186 -2.20 -0.63 -6.41
CA CYS A 186 -0.96 -1.38 -6.51
C CYS A 186 -1.15 -2.86 -6.09
N PRO A 187 -0.72 -3.84 -6.90
CA PRO A 187 -0.81 -5.26 -6.55
C PRO A 187 -0.13 -5.69 -5.25
N LEU A 188 0.88 -4.94 -4.79
CA LEU A 188 1.63 -5.25 -3.57
C LEU A 188 1.07 -4.55 -2.33
N PHE A 189 0.17 -3.57 -2.51
CA PHE A 189 -0.33 -2.80 -1.38
C PHE A 189 -1.61 -3.41 -0.84
N ASN A 190 -1.60 -3.72 0.46
CA ASN A 190 -2.74 -4.25 1.19
C ASN A 190 -3.01 -3.34 2.41
N VAL A 191 -4.15 -2.66 2.37
CA VAL A 191 -4.55 -1.69 3.41
C VAL A 191 -4.83 -2.42 4.71
N GLU A 192 -5.52 -3.55 4.65
CA GLU A 192 -5.90 -4.36 5.80
C GLU A 192 -4.66 -4.88 6.53
N SER A 193 -3.69 -5.43 5.81
CA SER A 193 -2.42 -5.89 6.39
C SER A 193 -1.61 -4.75 7.02
N LEU A 194 -1.64 -3.56 6.42
CA LEU A 194 -1.02 -2.37 7.00
C LEU A 194 -1.71 -1.98 8.33
N ARG A 195 -3.05 -1.93 8.36
CA ARG A 195 -3.80 -1.65 9.59
C ARG A 195 -3.51 -2.66 10.69
N GLU A 196 -3.58 -3.95 10.35
CA GLU A 196 -3.25 -5.04 11.28
C GLU A 196 -1.83 -4.88 11.84
N PHE A 197 -0.86 -4.53 10.99
CA PHE A 197 0.50 -4.30 11.44
C PHE A 197 0.63 -3.09 12.38
N VAL A 198 -0.03 -1.97 12.08
CA VAL A 198 -0.07 -0.80 12.99
C VAL A 198 -0.67 -1.18 14.34
N GLN A 199 -1.71 -2.03 14.34
CA GLN A 199 -2.31 -2.52 15.57
C GLN A 199 -1.38 -3.45 16.36
N GLN A 200 -0.45 -4.16 15.71
CA GLN A 200 0.57 -4.98 16.39
C GLN A 200 1.72 -4.16 16.99
N LEU A 201 1.95 -2.93 16.54
CA LEU A 201 2.95 -2.05 17.17
C LEU A 201 2.63 -1.84 18.66
N PRO A 202 3.64 -1.62 19.51
CA PRO A 202 3.40 -1.35 20.92
C PRO A 202 2.57 -0.07 21.09
N GLY A 203 1.51 -0.11 21.90
CA GLY A 203 0.75 1.10 22.26
C GLY A 203 1.46 1.97 23.32
N ARG A 204 2.46 1.41 24.00
CA ARG A 204 3.23 2.09 25.04
C ARG A 204 4.68 1.62 25.09
N ILE A 205 5.58 2.53 25.43
CA ILE A 205 7.01 2.28 25.68
C ILE A 205 7.35 2.99 26.99
N ASP A 206 7.97 2.29 27.95
CA ASP A 206 8.46 2.88 29.20
C ASP A 206 9.99 2.87 29.18
N PRO A 207 10.68 3.99 28.85
CA PRO A 207 12.14 4.03 28.78
C PRO A 207 12.87 3.59 30.06
N ARG A 208 12.18 3.52 31.22
CA ARG A 208 12.76 3.00 32.47
C ARG A 208 12.76 1.46 32.53
N LYS A 209 11.89 0.80 31.78
CA LYS A 209 11.73 -0.66 31.73
C LYS A 209 12.23 -1.24 30.41
N ASP A 210 11.89 -0.58 29.31
CA ASP A 210 12.34 -0.88 27.96
C ASP A 210 13.72 -0.23 27.73
N ARG A 211 14.78 -0.93 28.18
CA ARG A 211 16.17 -0.43 28.13
C ARG A 211 16.68 -0.10 26.73
N GLU A 212 15.96 -0.55 25.70
CA GLU A 212 16.25 -0.23 24.30
C GLU A 212 15.90 1.22 23.94
N TRP A 213 15.20 1.93 24.82
CA TRP A 213 14.71 3.29 24.61
C TRP A 213 15.24 4.25 25.67
N GLN A 214 15.40 5.51 25.26
CA GLN A 214 15.76 6.62 26.13
C GLN A 214 14.94 7.86 25.78
N TYR A 215 14.81 8.79 26.72
CA TYR A 215 14.21 10.09 26.41
C TYR A 215 15.12 10.87 25.46
N ASN A 216 14.51 11.62 24.53
CA ASN A 216 15.26 12.48 23.63
C ASN A 216 15.81 13.68 24.41
N PRO A 217 17.15 13.86 24.51
CA PRO A 217 17.74 14.95 25.29
C PRO A 217 17.45 16.34 24.72
N LYS A 218 17.11 16.43 23.42
CA LYS A 218 16.69 17.69 22.79
C LYS A 218 15.27 18.08 23.19
N TYR A 219 14.48 17.12 23.64
CA TYR A 219 13.12 17.35 24.11
C TYR A 219 13.16 17.90 25.53
N ARG A 220 13.20 19.23 25.65
CA ARG A 220 12.92 19.90 26.93
C ARG A 220 11.41 19.93 27.12
N HIS A 221 10.94 19.43 28.27
CA HIS A 221 9.59 19.66 28.82
C HIS A 221 9.36 21.17 29.00
N THR A 222 9.15 21.88 27.91
CA THR A 222 8.65 23.25 27.93
C THR A 222 7.15 23.11 27.86
N ALA A 223 6.51 23.22 29.02
CA ALA A 223 5.08 23.37 29.13
C ALA A 223 4.64 24.48 28.14
N SER A 224 3.66 24.18 27.29
CA SER A 224 3.05 25.05 26.26
C SER A 224 3.62 25.03 24.83
N ARG A 225 4.10 23.90 24.30
CA ARG A 225 4.08 23.74 22.84
C ARG A 225 2.66 23.41 22.37
N SER A 226 2.12 24.21 21.45
CA SER A 226 0.84 23.91 20.81
C SER A 226 0.95 22.61 19.99
N GLN A 227 -0.14 21.87 19.87
CA GLN A 227 -0.22 20.64 19.04
C GLN A 227 0.33 20.87 17.62
N PHE A 228 0.13 22.08 17.06
CA PHE A 228 0.67 22.51 15.78
C PHE A 228 2.21 22.57 15.72
N GLN A 229 2.88 22.99 16.78
CA GLN A 229 4.35 23.08 16.83
C GLN A 229 5.02 21.71 17.01
N ILE A 230 4.34 20.77 17.69
CA ILE A 230 4.78 19.37 17.81
C ILE A 230 4.70 18.67 16.44
N LEU A 231 3.62 18.93 15.69
CA LEU A 231 3.42 18.40 14.34
C LEU A 231 4.36 19.00 13.28
N ALA A 232 4.87 20.21 13.49
CA ALA A 232 5.75 20.90 12.54
C ALA A 232 7.23 20.47 12.64
N ASN A 233 7.70 20.09 13.84
CA ASN A 233 9.10 19.67 14.03
C ASN A 233 9.27 18.13 14.11
N ARG A 234 8.21 17.38 14.47
CA ARG A 234 8.13 15.91 14.58
C ARG A 234 9.37 15.22 15.18
N GLU A 235 10.11 15.90 16.05
CA GLU A 235 11.17 15.27 16.84
C GLU A 235 10.53 14.38 17.90
N PRO A 236 10.81 13.07 17.90
CA PRO A 236 10.19 12.15 18.84
C PRO A 236 10.67 12.43 20.27
N GLU A 237 9.79 12.28 21.26
CA GLU A 237 10.11 12.50 22.68
C GLU A 237 10.99 11.38 23.27
N ILE A 238 11.03 10.23 22.58
CA ILE A 238 11.91 9.10 22.89
C ILE A 238 12.71 8.72 21.65
N LEU A 239 13.86 8.11 21.87
CA LEU A 239 14.72 7.57 20.82
C LEU A 239 15.19 6.17 21.22
N PRO A 240 15.41 5.26 20.26
CA PRO A 240 16.19 4.08 20.54
C PRO A 240 17.60 4.46 21.01
N VAL A 241 18.18 3.65 21.89
CA VAL A 241 19.54 3.88 22.41
C VAL A 241 20.59 3.68 21.30
N SER A 242 20.36 2.70 20.43
CA SER A 242 21.17 2.43 19.23
C SER A 242 20.32 1.70 18.19
N GLU A 243 20.88 1.51 16.98
CA GLU A 243 20.27 0.67 15.93
C GLU A 243 20.06 -0.76 16.43
N GLU A 244 21.06 -1.35 17.08
CA GLU A 244 20.99 -2.71 17.61
C GLU A 244 19.91 -2.85 18.69
N ALA A 245 19.76 -1.83 19.55
CA ALA A 245 18.72 -1.79 20.57
C ALA A 245 17.32 -1.73 19.93
N TYR A 246 17.14 -0.90 18.90
CA TYR A 246 15.90 -0.83 18.14
C TYR A 246 15.55 -2.19 17.52
N HIS A 247 16.53 -2.86 16.90
CA HIS A 247 16.35 -4.16 16.27
C HIS A 247 15.99 -5.23 17.30
N ALA A 248 16.70 -5.27 18.43
CA ALA A 248 16.42 -6.18 19.54
C ALA A 248 14.99 -5.97 20.10
N TYR A 249 14.57 -4.70 20.23
CA TYR A 249 13.22 -4.36 20.66
C TYR A 249 12.15 -4.90 19.70
N LEU A 250 12.28 -4.61 18.39
CA LEU A 250 11.35 -5.10 17.37
C LEU A 250 11.32 -6.64 17.33
N LYS A 251 12.49 -7.29 17.40
CA LYS A 251 12.59 -8.75 17.42
C LYS A 251 11.81 -9.35 18.58
N ARG A 252 11.96 -8.77 19.78
CA ARG A 252 11.22 -9.20 20.98
C ARG A 252 9.70 -9.00 20.84
N LYS A 253 9.26 -7.96 20.13
CA LYS A 253 7.82 -7.67 19.96
C LYS A 253 7.17 -8.47 18.84
N PHE A 254 7.88 -8.75 17.75
CA PHE A 254 7.31 -9.33 16.53
C PHE A 254 7.76 -10.77 16.23
N MET A 255 8.86 -11.25 16.82
CA MET A 255 9.42 -12.59 16.54
C MET A 255 9.39 -13.52 17.75
N SER A 256 8.70 -13.16 18.83
CA SER A 256 8.53 -14.00 20.04
C SER A 256 7.20 -14.78 20.01
N VAL A 257 6.93 -15.45 18.89
CA VAL A 257 5.86 -16.46 18.72
C VAL A 257 6.49 -17.72 18.18
#